data_AF-A0A7D6VEA5-F1
#
_entry.id   AF-A0A7D6VEA5-F1
#
_cell.length_a   1.000
_cell.length_b   1.000
_cell.length_c   1.000
_cell.angle_alpha   90.00
_cell.angle_beta   90.00
_cell.angle_gamma   90.00
#
_symmetry.space_group_name_H-M   'P 1'
#
loop_
_entity.id
_entity.type
_entity.pdbx_description
1 polymer ?
#
loop_
_entity_poly.entity_id
_entity_poly.type
_entity_poly.pdbx_seq_one_letter_code
_entity_poly.pdbx_strand_id
1 'polypeptide(L)'
;MRISLIAAALVALPLLTACGGGDDAPAVTAAEISKALQDGGLKDTKLADCAAKIYVDEGISQDGLRLMIKNDGRTASATDPEALGMTKDDSEKAKSATNRIVGECLK
;
A
#
# COMPACT_ATOMS: atom_id res chain seq x y z
N MET A 1 -30.87 20.77 -36.21
CA MET A 1 -31.56 20.28 -35.00
C MET A 1 -30.50 20.07 -33.93
N ARG A 2 -30.59 20.80 -32.81
CA ARG A 2 -29.74 20.63 -31.62
C ARG A 2 -30.44 19.64 -30.71
N ILE A 3 -29.81 18.50 -30.41
CA ILE A 3 -30.33 17.57 -29.41
C ILE A 3 -29.21 17.32 -28.42
N SER A 4 -29.33 18.00 -27.28
CA SER A 4 -28.61 17.68 -26.06
C SER A 4 -29.09 16.33 -25.53
N LEU A 5 -28.17 15.45 -25.15
CA LEU A 5 -28.44 14.40 -24.16
C LEU A 5 -27.27 14.35 -23.17
N ILE A 6 -27.63 14.54 -21.91
CA ILE A 6 -26.81 14.40 -20.71
C ILE A 6 -26.75 12.90 -20.38
N ALA A 7 -25.58 12.39 -20.00
CA ALA A 7 -25.48 11.19 -19.17
C ALA A 7 -24.16 11.21 -18.37
N ALA A 8 -24.28 11.62 -17.11
CA ALA A 8 -23.35 11.25 -16.06
C ALA A 8 -23.47 9.75 -15.79
N ALA A 9 -22.34 9.02 -15.71
CA ALA A 9 -22.11 7.83 -14.89
C ALA A 9 -20.91 7.04 -15.44
N LEU A 10 -19.72 7.29 -14.90
CA LEU A 10 -18.61 6.33 -14.89
C LEU A 10 -18.26 6.07 -13.42
N VAL A 11 -19.23 5.51 -12.70
CA VAL A 11 -18.99 4.80 -11.43
C VAL A 11 -19.13 3.33 -11.77
N ALA A 12 -18.00 2.67 -12.02
CA ALA A 12 -17.82 1.22 -11.88
C ALA A 12 -16.36 0.88 -12.25
N LEU A 13 -15.40 1.39 -11.46
CA LEU A 13 -14.22 0.54 -11.26
C LEU A 13 -14.72 -0.58 -10.34
N PRO A 14 -14.66 -1.85 -10.78
CA PRO A 14 -15.10 -2.94 -9.96
C PRO A 14 -14.26 -2.88 -8.69
N LEU A 15 -14.96 -2.69 -7.59
CA LEU A 15 -14.45 -2.91 -6.25
C LEU A 15 -13.66 -4.22 -6.31
N LEU A 16 -12.34 -4.13 -6.34
CA LEU A 16 -11.50 -5.26 -5.96
C LEU A 16 -12.00 -5.61 -4.58
N THR A 17 -12.61 -6.78 -4.52
CA THR A 17 -13.16 -7.41 -3.33
C THR A 17 -12.09 -7.39 -2.25
N ALA A 18 -12.16 -6.38 -1.37
CA ALA A 18 -11.51 -6.38 -0.08
C ALA A 18 -12.21 -7.47 0.74
N CYS A 19 -11.74 -8.70 0.57
CA CYS A 19 -12.10 -9.84 1.39
C CYS A 19 -11.40 -9.65 2.74
N GLY A 20 -12.06 -8.94 3.64
CA GLY A 20 -11.61 -8.71 5.02
C GLY A 20 -12.71 -7.97 5.75
N GLY A 21 -13.67 -8.72 6.27
CA GLY A 21 -14.85 -8.17 6.93
C GLY A 21 -14.50 -7.36 8.18
N GLY A 22 -15.23 -6.26 8.34
CA GLY A 22 -15.47 -5.60 9.62
C GLY A 22 -14.30 -4.79 10.17
N ASP A 23 -14.12 -3.56 9.67
CA ASP A 23 -13.68 -2.42 10.47
C ASP A 23 -14.00 -1.15 9.65
N ASP A 24 -14.75 -0.20 10.21
CA ASP A 24 -15.24 1.04 9.55
C ASP A 24 -14.13 2.01 9.09
N ALA A 25 -12.85 1.63 9.23
CA ALA A 25 -11.72 2.41 8.76
C ALA A 25 -11.48 2.18 7.25
N PRO A 26 -11.27 3.25 6.47
CA PRO A 26 -10.93 3.11 5.05
C PRO A 26 -9.70 2.22 4.86
N ALA A 27 -9.73 1.44 3.78
CA ALA A 27 -8.63 0.56 3.42
C ALA A 27 -7.40 1.42 3.05
N VAL A 28 -6.25 1.04 3.59
CA VAL A 28 -4.97 1.61 3.23
C VAL A 28 -4.66 1.28 1.78
N THR A 29 -4.38 2.33 1.00
CA THR A 29 -4.07 2.25 -0.41
C THR A 29 -2.57 2.32 -0.68
N ALA A 30 -2.14 1.85 -1.85
CA ALA A 30 -0.76 2.02 -2.31
C ALA A 30 -0.34 3.51 -2.38
N ALA A 31 -1.27 4.41 -2.70
CA ALA A 31 -0.97 5.85 -2.71
C ALA A 31 -0.61 6.38 -1.31
N GLU A 32 -1.33 5.94 -0.27
CA GLU A 32 -1.04 6.32 1.11
C GLU A 32 0.28 5.74 1.61
N ILE A 33 0.60 4.49 1.24
CA ILE A 33 1.88 3.86 1.57
C ILE A 33 3.03 4.60 0.88
N SER A 34 2.90 4.90 -0.42
CA SER A 34 3.91 5.66 -1.17
C SER A 34 4.16 7.02 -0.53
N LYS A 35 3.08 7.71 -0.15
CA LYS A 35 3.18 8.98 0.56
C LYS A 35 3.92 8.83 1.89
N ALA A 36 3.59 7.82 2.70
CA ALA A 36 4.27 7.56 3.96
C ALA A 36 5.76 7.27 3.78
N LEU A 37 6.14 6.50 2.75
CA LEU A 37 7.54 6.25 2.41
C LEU A 37 8.27 7.55 2.04
N GLN A 38 7.63 8.41 1.26
CA GLN A 38 8.20 9.71 0.87
C GLN A 38 8.36 10.66 2.06
N ASP A 39 7.34 10.71 2.93
CA ASP A 39 7.35 11.48 4.18
C ASP A 39 8.43 10.94 5.13
N GLY A 40 8.67 9.62 5.14
CA GLY A 40 9.75 8.94 5.85
C GLY A 40 11.17 9.17 5.30
N GLY A 41 11.29 9.83 4.14
CA GLY A 41 12.57 10.27 3.58
C GLY A 41 12.91 9.67 2.22
N LEU A 42 12.09 8.77 1.66
CA LEU A 42 12.31 8.23 0.32
C LEU A 42 11.97 9.27 -0.75
N LYS A 43 12.97 10.02 -1.22
CA LYS A 43 12.75 11.15 -2.14
C LYS A 43 12.43 10.76 -3.59
N ASP A 44 12.64 9.50 -3.95
CA ASP A 44 12.28 8.99 -5.26
C ASP A 44 10.82 8.52 -5.25
N THR A 45 9.94 9.34 -5.83
CA THR A 45 8.51 9.04 -5.95
C THR A 45 8.24 7.77 -6.75
N LYS A 46 9.02 7.48 -7.81
CA LYS A 46 8.81 6.26 -8.61
C LYS A 46 9.17 5.02 -7.82
N LEU A 47 10.26 5.09 -7.06
CA LEU A 47 10.66 4.02 -6.14
C LEU A 47 9.62 3.84 -5.03
N ALA A 48 9.11 4.93 -4.45
CA ALA A 48 8.07 4.89 -3.43
C ALA A 48 6.76 4.26 -3.95
N ASP A 49 6.32 4.65 -5.16
CA ASP A 49 5.12 4.11 -5.79
C ASP A 49 5.28 2.61 -6.13
N CYS A 50 6.44 2.23 -6.66
CA CYS A 50 6.76 0.84 -6.96
C CYS A 50 6.78 -0.02 -5.68
N ALA A 51 7.43 0.49 -4.62
CA ALA A 51 7.49 -0.18 -3.33
C ALA A 51 6.10 -0.35 -2.71
N ALA A 52 5.31 0.72 -2.70
CA ALA A 52 3.96 0.69 -2.17
C ALA A 52 3.07 -0.32 -2.89
N LYS A 53 3.20 -0.44 -4.22
CA LYS A 53 2.47 -1.45 -4.99
C LYS A 53 2.87 -2.87 -4.56
N ILE A 54 4.15 -3.14 -4.41
CA ILE A 54 4.63 -4.47 -3.99
C ILE A 54 4.11 -4.81 -2.58
N TYR A 55 4.11 -3.87 -1.63
CA TYR A 55 3.56 -4.12 -0.29
C TYR A 55 2.08 -4.49 -0.29
N VAL A 56 1.27 -3.87 -1.16
CA VAL A 56 -0.14 -4.23 -1.32
C VAL A 56 -0.28 -5.59 -2.03
N ASP A 57 0.49 -5.82 -3.08
CA ASP A 57 0.44 -7.05 -3.89
C ASP A 57 0.94 -8.29 -3.12
N GLU A 58 1.84 -8.12 -2.14
CA GLU A 58 2.33 -9.19 -1.27
C GLU A 58 1.26 -9.70 -0.27
N GLY A 59 0.13 -8.99 -0.17
CA GLY A 59 -1.00 -9.40 0.65
C GLY A 59 -0.79 -9.22 2.14
N ILE A 60 -0.06 -8.18 2.54
CA ILE A 60 0.03 -7.72 3.94
C ILE A 60 -1.38 -7.31 4.39
N SER A 61 -1.73 -7.66 5.63
CA SER A 61 -3.02 -7.28 6.21
C SER A 61 -3.19 -5.76 6.27
N GLN A 62 -4.44 -5.29 6.27
CA GLN A 62 -4.73 -3.86 6.38
C GLN A 62 -4.15 -3.25 7.66
N ASP A 63 -4.12 -4.00 8.76
CA ASP A 63 -3.51 -3.55 10.01
C ASP A 63 -1.99 -3.47 9.92
N GLY A 64 -1.34 -4.43 9.26
CA GLY A 64 0.08 -4.38 8.94
C GLY A 64 0.43 -3.16 8.07
N LEU A 65 -0.35 -2.89 7.03
CA LEU A 65 -0.16 -1.71 6.17
C LEU A 65 -0.39 -0.39 6.94
N ARG A 66 -1.38 -0.35 7.83
CA ARG A 66 -1.59 0.81 8.73
C ARG A 66 -0.40 1.02 9.66
N LEU A 67 0.20 -0.05 10.19
CA LEU A 67 1.42 0.06 11.00
C LEU A 67 2.60 0.57 10.20
N MET A 68 2.75 0.18 8.92
CA MET A 68 3.79 0.75 8.06
C MET A 68 3.63 2.26 7.90
N ILE A 69 2.41 2.71 7.60
CA ILE A 69 2.13 4.15 7.42
C ILE A 69 2.34 4.92 8.73
N LYS A 70 1.87 4.38 9.86
CA LYS A 70 2.05 5.00 11.18
C LYS A 70 3.52 5.19 11.56
N ASN A 71 4.41 4.35 11.03
CA ASN A 71 5.85 4.44 11.23
C ASN A 71 6.55 5.19 10.08
N ASP A 72 5.83 5.98 9.28
CA ASP A 72 6.35 6.74 8.13
C ASP A 72 7.14 5.85 7.15
N GLY A 73 6.66 4.62 6.92
CA GLY A 73 7.34 3.67 6.05
C GLY A 73 8.67 3.14 6.60
N ARG A 74 9.09 3.50 7.82
CA ARG A 74 10.33 2.97 8.45
C ARG A 74 10.27 1.47 8.66
N THR A 75 9.08 0.88 8.73
CA THR A 75 8.90 -0.57 8.77
C THR A 75 9.47 -1.27 7.53
N ALA A 76 9.50 -0.61 6.36
CA ALA A 76 10.15 -1.12 5.16
C ALA A 76 11.67 -1.30 5.34
N SER A 77 12.27 -0.41 6.14
CA SER A 77 13.69 -0.37 6.48
C SER A 77 14.02 -1.03 7.81
N ALA A 78 13.00 -1.51 8.54
CA ALA A 78 13.17 -2.07 9.86
C ALA A 78 13.76 -3.46 9.77
N THR A 79 14.84 -3.68 10.52
CA THR A 79 15.47 -5.00 10.65
C THR A 79 14.52 -6.02 11.30
N ASP A 80 13.53 -5.54 12.05
CA ASP A 80 12.50 -6.36 12.68
C ASP A 80 11.11 -5.68 12.66
N PRO A 81 10.24 -6.04 11.70
CA PRO A 81 8.87 -5.54 11.63
C PRO A 81 7.97 -6.02 12.78
N GLU A 82 8.27 -7.18 13.39
CA GLU A 82 7.50 -7.72 14.52
C GLU A 82 7.68 -6.83 15.77
N ALA A 83 8.89 -6.31 15.97
CA ALA A 83 9.17 -5.33 17.01
C ALA A 83 8.38 -4.01 16.85
N LEU A 84 7.87 -3.74 15.64
CA LEU A 84 7.00 -2.59 15.33
C LEU A 84 5.50 -2.93 15.45
N GLY A 85 5.17 -4.11 15.97
CA GLY A 85 3.81 -4.56 16.24
C GLY A 85 3.14 -5.28 15.07
N MET A 86 3.86 -5.60 14.00
CA MET A 86 3.31 -6.45 12.94
C MET A 86 3.15 -7.89 13.44
N THR A 87 2.17 -8.59 12.88
CA THR A 87 2.06 -10.03 13.05
C THR A 87 3.25 -10.73 12.38
N LYS A 88 3.52 -11.98 12.78
CA LYS A 88 4.55 -12.78 12.15
C LYS A 88 4.33 -12.93 10.64
N ASP A 89 3.10 -13.27 10.24
CA ASP A 89 2.73 -13.44 8.83
C ASP A 89 2.90 -12.15 8.02
N ASP A 90 2.48 -11.00 8.56
CA ASP A 90 2.67 -9.70 7.91
C ASP A 90 4.15 -9.30 7.84
N SER A 91 4.93 -9.67 8.84
CA SER A 91 6.38 -9.39 8.88
C SER A 91 7.14 -10.22 7.85
N GLU A 92 6.77 -11.48 7.66
CA GLU A 92 7.34 -12.34 6.62
C GLU A 92 7.00 -11.82 5.23
N LYS A 93 5.76 -11.40 5.00
CA LYS A 93 5.33 -10.75 3.76
C LYS A 93 6.05 -9.42 3.56
N ALA A 94 6.15 -8.56 4.57
CA ALA A 94 6.89 -7.30 4.47
C ALA A 94 8.36 -7.52 4.09
N LYS A 95 9.02 -8.53 4.67
CA LYS A 95 10.40 -8.91 4.30
C LYS A 95 10.49 -9.41 2.85
N SER A 96 9.55 -10.25 2.43
CA SER A 96 9.46 -10.73 1.04
C SER A 96 9.27 -9.57 0.05
N ALA A 97 8.33 -8.66 0.34
CA ALA A 97 8.11 -7.44 -0.41
C ALA A 97 9.38 -6.59 -0.51
N THR A 98 10.10 -6.36 0.59
CA THR A 98 11.37 -5.60 0.56
C THR A 98 12.40 -6.23 -0.37
N ASN A 99 12.54 -7.57 -0.37
CA ASN A 99 13.44 -8.25 -1.30
C ASN A 99 13.02 -8.05 -2.77
N ARG A 100 11.72 -8.11 -3.04
CA ARG A 100 11.17 -7.84 -4.38
C ARG A 100 11.38 -6.40 -4.81
N ILE A 101 11.22 -5.42 -3.90
CA ILE A 101 11.47 -4.00 -4.17
C ILE A 101 12.90 -3.76 -4.64
N VAL A 102 13.88 -4.39 -3.98
CA VAL A 102 15.27 -4.30 -4.40
C VAL A 102 15.47 -4.86 -5.82
N GLY A 103 14.81 -5.97 -6.15
CA GLY A 103 14.92 -6.59 -7.46
C GLY A 103 14.10 -5.92 -8.58
N GLU A 104 12.97 -5.31 -8.26
CA GLU A 104 11.98 -4.81 -9.23
C GLU A 104 11.99 -3.28 -9.34
N CYS A 105 12.27 -2.55 -8.25
CA CYS A 105 12.14 -1.09 -8.19
C CYS A 105 13.48 -0.34 -8.22
N LEU A 106 14.60 -0.96 -7.86
CA LEU A 106 15.94 -0.34 -7.87
C LEU A 106 16.72 -0.58 -9.18
N LYS A 107 16.05 -1.07 -10.22
CA LYS A 107 16.65 -1.29 -11.54
C LYS A 107 16.72 -0.01 -12.38
#